data_AF-A0A0S8AMJ9-F1
#
_entry.id   AF-A0A0S8AMJ9-F1
#
_cell.length_a   1.000
_cell.length_b   1.000
_cell.length_c   1.000
_cell.angle_alpha   90.00
_cell.angle_beta   90.00
_cell.angle_gamma   90.00
#
_symmetry.space_group_name_H-M   'P 1'
#
loop_
_entity.id
_entity.type
_entity.pdbx_description
1 polymer ?
#
loop_
_entity_poly.entity_id
_entity_poly.type
_entity_poly.pdbx_seq_one_letter_code
_entity_poly.pdbx_strand_id
1 'polypeptide(L)' 'MRNNTIQRLRRVSQLLFILLIIVAPALDIFRFDVDTIRLIVFGSEWDLGLKEGFYTGRSFQDASHVAWQFF' A
#
# COMPACT_ATOMS: atom_id res chain seq x y z
N MET A 1 -16.29 -20.72 30.19
CA MET A 1 -16.18 -21.49 28.94
C MET A 1 -15.06 -20.87 28.11
N ARG A 2 -14.07 -21.65 27.66
CA ARG A 2 -13.01 -21.13 26.77
C ARG A 2 -13.67 -20.80 25.43
N ASN A 3 -13.71 -19.53 25.05
CA ASN A 3 -14.37 -19.06 23.83
C ASN A 3 -13.56 -19.49 22.60
N ASN A 4 -13.63 -20.79 22.26
CA ASN A 4 -12.90 -21.41 21.16
C ASN A 4 -13.23 -20.73 19.82
N THR A 5 -14.42 -20.15 19.67
CA THR A 5 -14.84 -19.36 18.50
C THR A 5 -13.94 -18.14 18.28
N ILE A 6 -13.61 -17.39 19.34
CA ILE A 6 -12.74 -16.19 19.24
C ILE A 6 -11.31 -16.61 18.87
N GLN A 7 -10.83 -17.70 19.45
CA GLN A 7 -9.49 -18.23 19.12
C GLN A 7 -9.41 -18.73 17.68
N ARG A 8 -10.47 -19.39 17.19
CA ARG A 8 -10.58 -19.85 15.81
C ARG A 8 -10.63 -18.68 14.84
N LEU A 9 -11.44 -17.65 15.13
CA LEU A 9 -11.52 -16.45 14.30
C LEU A 9 -10.17 -15.73 14.20
N ARG A 10 -9.43 -15.63 15.32
CA ARG A 10 -8.08 -15.05 15.33
C ARG A 10 -7.09 -15.82 14.46
N ARG A 11 -7.10 -17.16 14.53
CA ARG A 11 -6.21 -17.96 13.67
C ARG A 11 -6.59 -17.85 12.21
N VAL A 12 -7.89 -17.86 11.90
CA VAL A 12 -8.39 -17.71 10.52
C VAL A 12 -8.01 -16.35 9.96
N SER A 13 -8.17 -15.26 10.73
CA SER A 13 -7.79 -13.92 10.27
C SER A 13 -6.28 -13.78 10.09
N GLN A 14 -5.46 -14.38 10.97
CA GLN A 14 -4.00 -14.41 10.81
C GLN A 14 -3.58 -15.14 9.54
N LEU A 15 -4.14 -16.32 9.29
CA LEU A 15 -3.83 -17.09 8.08
C LEU A 15 -4.30 -16.36 6.82
N LEU A 16 -5.49 -15.79 6.83
CA LEU A 16 -6.01 -14.98 5.72
C LEU A 16 -5.12 -13.76 5.46
N PHE A 17 -4.65 -13.08 6.50
CA PHE A 17 -3.77 -11.92 6.35
C PHE A 17 -2.43 -12.31 5.73
N ILE A 18 -1.81 -13.39 6.20
CA ILE A 18 -0.56 -13.90 5.62
C ILE A 18 -0.77 -14.30 4.17
N LEU A 19 -1.83 -15.05 3.88
CA LEU A 19 -2.18 -15.47 2.52
C LEU A 19 -2.41 -14.27 1.61
N LEU A 20 -3.10 -13.23 2.10
CA LEU A 20 -3.37 -12.00 1.37
C LEU A 20 -2.06 -11.31 0.98
N ILE A 21 -1.08 -11.20 1.88
CA ILE A 21 0.22 -10.60 1.56
C ILE A 21 0.96 -11.40 0.48
N ILE A 22 0.92 -12.73 0.54
CA ILE A 22 1.60 -13.59 -0.44
C ILE A 22 0.94 -13.45 -1.83
N VAL A 23 -0.39 -13.39 -1.87
CA VAL A 23 -1.17 -13.33 -3.11
C VAL A 23 -1.28 -11.89 -3.64
N ALA A 24 -1.11 -10.87 -2.80
CA ALA A 24 -1.17 -9.45 -3.16
C ALA A 24 -0.36 -9.05 -4.40
N PRO A 25 0.94 -9.41 -4.54
CA PRO A 25 1.70 -9.06 -5.73
C PRO A 25 1.22 -9.81 -6.98
N ALA A 26 0.73 -11.05 -6.85
CA ALA A 26 0.25 -11.83 -7.98
C ALA A 26 -1.12 -11.35 -8.51
N LEU A 27 -1.93 -10.72 -7.66
CA LEU A 27 -3.22 -10.13 -8.01
C LEU A 27 -3.15 -8.63 -8.30
N ASP A 28 -1.94 -8.04 -8.39
CA ASP A 28 -1.75 -6.59 -8.53
C ASP A 28 -2.57 -5.77 -7.51
N ILE A 29 -2.75 -6.30 -6.29
CA ILE A 29 -3.51 -5.62 -5.21
C ILE A 29 -2.79 -4.33 -4.80
N PHE A 30 -1.47 -4.41 -4.66
CA PHE A 30 -0.62 -3.27 -4.35
C PHE A 30 0.75 -3.48 -4.99
N ARG A 31 1.06 -2.70 -6.03
CA ARG A 31 2.35 -2.75 -6.73
C ARG A 31 2.84 -1.33 -6.98
N PHE A 32 4.11 -1.07 -6.66
CA PHE A 32 4.75 0.21 -6.98
C PHE A 32 5.68 0.02 -8.17
N ASP A 33 5.45 0.78 -9.22
CA ASP A 33 6.28 0.82 -10.42
C ASP A 33 7.32 1.94 -10.26
N VAL A 34 8.60 1.55 -10.12
CA VAL A 34 9.71 2.49 -9.87
C VAL A 34 10.07 3.28 -11.12
N ASP A 35 9.88 2.70 -12.31
CA ASP A 35 10.25 3.32 -13.59
C ASP A 35 9.29 4.46 -13.95
N THR A 36 8.01 4.26 -13.67
CA THR A 36 6.95 5.25 -13.97
C THR A 36 6.51 6.05 -12.75
N ILE A 37 6.98 5.69 -11.55
CA ILE A 37 6.57 6.26 -10.25
C ILE A 37 5.03 6.22 -10.10
N ARG A 38 4.44 5.07 -10.46
CA ARG A 38 3.00 4.82 -10.38
C ARG A 38 2.70 3.80 -9.30
N LEU A 39 1.61 4.01 -8.58
CA LEU A 39 1.09 3.05 -7.63
C LEU A 39 -0.09 2.31 -8.27
N ILE A 40 0.01 1.00 -8.42
CA ILE A 40 -1.08 0.16 -8.87
C ILE A 40 -1.82 -0.36 -7.64
N VAL A 41 -3.10 -0.08 -7.56
CA VAL A 41 -4.00 -0.53 -6.49
C VAL A 41 -5.16 -1.29 -7.12
N PHE A 42 -5.29 -2.59 -6.80
CA PHE A 42 -6.28 -3.49 -7.42
C PHE A 42 -6.27 -3.46 -8.96
N GLY A 43 -5.07 -3.41 -9.56
CA GLY A 43 -4.90 -3.30 -11.01
C GLY A 43 -5.22 -1.92 -11.62
N SER A 44 -5.65 -0.94 -10.81
CA SER A 44 -5.84 0.44 -11.25
C SER A 44 -4.57 1.25 -11.02
N GLU A 45 -4.10 1.95 -12.05
CA GLU A 45 -2.96 2.85 -11.93
C GLU A 45 -3.36 4.16 -11.26
N TRP A 46 -2.76 4.43 -10.10
CA TRP A 46 -2.74 5.74 -9.46
C TRP A 46 -1.41 6.42 -9.74
N ASP A 47 -1.48 7.51 -10.53
CA ASP A 47 -0.37 8.43 -10.66
C ASP A 47 -0.23 9.18 -9.32
N LEU A 48 0.92 9.04 -8.69
CA LEU A 48 1.19 9.69 -7.41
C LEU A 48 1.55 11.18 -7.58
N GLY A 49 1.60 11.71 -8.82
CA GLY A 49 2.00 13.09 -9.10
C GLY A 49 3.47 13.37 -8.75
N LEU A 50 4.24 12.32 -8.41
CA LEU A 50 5.60 12.42 -7.91
C LEU A 50 6.64 12.79 -8.98
N LYS A 51 6.20 12.95 -10.24
CA LYS A 51 7.04 13.43 -11.34
C LYS A 51 7.67 14.79 -11.05
N GLU A 52 7.05 15.64 -10.23
CA GLU A 52 7.56 16.98 -9.92
C GLU A 52 8.43 17.01 -8.64
N GLY A 53 8.20 16.09 -7.70
CA GLY A 53 8.84 16.10 -6.38
C GLY A 53 10.21 15.43 -6.30
N PHE A 54 10.55 14.50 -7.20
CA PHE A 54 11.83 13.78 -7.11
C PHE A 54 13.01 14.51 -7.75
N TYR A 55 12.77 15.41 -8.72
CA TYR A 55 13.83 16.21 -9.36
C TYR A 55 14.26 17.41 -8.50
N THR A 56 13.44 17.82 -7.54
CA THR A 56 13.70 18.93 -6.62
C THR A 56 14.03 18.36 -5.24
N GLY A 57 15.27 17.96 -5.02
CA GLY A 57 15.86 17.78 -3.69
C GLY A 57 15.25 16.67 -2.80
N ARG A 58 16.07 15.71 -2.37
CA ARG A 58 15.74 14.83 -1.23
C ARG A 58 15.71 15.64 0.07
N SER A 59 14.69 16.47 0.28
CA SER A 59 14.44 17.16 1.54
C SER A 59 13.09 16.73 2.10
N PHE A 60 13.04 16.45 3.40
CA PHE A 60 11.80 16.11 4.12
C PHE A 60 10.78 17.26 4.06
N GLN A 61 11.25 18.48 3.77
CA GLN A 61 10.44 19.69 3.59
C GLN A 61 9.71 19.68 2.23
N ASP A 62 10.31 19.18 1.15
CA ASP A 62 9.65 19.11 -0.16
C ASP A 62 8.55 18.05 -0.21
N ALA A 63 8.74 16.91 0.47
CA ALA A 63 7.70 15.89 0.63
C ALA A 63 6.47 16.40 1.41
N SER A 64 6.66 17.39 2.30
CA SER A 64 5.56 17.97 3.06
C SER A 64 4.63 18.83 2.21
N HIS A 65 5.12 19.43 1.10
CA HIS A 65 4.30 20.28 0.24
C HIS A 65 3.24 19.51 -0.56
N VAL A 66 3.56 18.27 -0.97
CA VAL A 66 2.62 17.39 -1.70
C VAL A 66 1.47 16.92 -0.80
N ALA A 67 1.73 16.74 0.50
CA ALA A 67 0.70 16.28 1.44
C ALA A 67 -0.43 17.31 1.65
N TRP A 68 -0.15 18.61 1.49
CA TRP A 68 -1.14 19.68 1.67
C TRP A 68 -2.11 19.83 0.50
N GLN A 69 -1.82 19.26 -0.67
CA GLN A 69 -2.67 19.42 -1.85
C GLN A 69 -3.91 18.50 -1.83
N PHE A 70 -3.97 17.57 -0.88
CA PHE A 70 -5.04 16.59 -0.73
C PHE A 70 -6.02 16.89 0.43
N PHE A 71 -5.93 18.06 1.06
CA PHE A 71 -6.84 18.52 2.12
C PHE A 71 -7.36 19.93 1.83
#